data_AF-A0A964R372-F1
#
_entry.id   AF-A0A964R372-F1
#
_cell.length_a   1.000
_cell.length_b   1.000
_cell.length_c   1.000
_cell.angle_alpha   90.00
_cell.angle_beta   90.00
_cell.angle_gamma   90.00
#
_symmetry.space_group_name_H-M   'P 1'
#
loop_
_entity.id
_entity.type
_entity.pdbx_description
1 polymer ?
#
loop_
_entity_poly.entity_id
_entity_poly.type
_entity_poly.pdbx_seq_one_letter_code
_entity_poly.pdbx_strand_id
1 'polypeptide(L)'
;MGNQTGSLERYYNTAVQSKKDWGFFLGVADYFELIEELPELKPLIDKIFTERDKALEEIHKIEPEAVKELQDFKKELLATIKKGRIKKEGLQKAIEELNDLESGKLKPHNYQSSRLDEGLKNLVRLLSDDEEDFKKNYGHSGISKKHLTRQALSLKLSGEKEKTIWGAYINIRNVFRVIKEYYEHLDNLKKEKSDTETFLKLKKEIDIIEKNGDETGFSFLYSARSSEDYFSSSKDKRIRELQRDKYEIYLTRFHNYLVKELSRDEKAEGLQHLNNLQMSKFYTAQQNVEHSEIVEEITRDLPNKEFHTNKVAGEKMAKQFLEKAEFAKEIKNSILEEMNGAKGGKKTGKSAKRLITRDAIAGEFYYKNKPINFQGNETIYFLIFECLYEKSDFNGFCSYETINNYLQASGEEEYDDDRQIKDRIKNGIANLFRFTGLPKKNPTGKKLIDVSRGKGLIFNNPSS
;
A
#
# COMPACT_ATOMS: atom_id res chain seq x y z
N MET A 1 18.59 -17.33 4.49
CA MET A 1 17.37 -16.50 4.37
C MET A 1 16.42 -16.92 3.24
N GLY A 2 16.86 -17.55 2.15
CA GLY A 2 15.97 -17.98 1.04
C GLY A 2 14.79 -18.93 1.36
N ASN A 3 14.68 -19.46 2.59
CA ASN A 3 13.54 -20.28 3.02
C ASN A 3 12.32 -19.43 3.46
N GLN A 4 12.53 -18.17 3.82
CA GLN A 4 11.48 -17.27 4.33
C GLN A 4 10.54 -16.81 3.22
N THR A 5 11.09 -16.33 2.10
CA THR A 5 10.29 -15.96 0.90
C THR A 5 9.48 -17.15 0.39
N GLY A 6 10.05 -18.36 0.38
CA GLY A 6 9.33 -19.58 0.01
C GLY A 6 8.17 -19.92 0.94
N SER A 7 8.35 -19.69 2.25
CA SER A 7 7.28 -19.89 3.24
C SER A 7 6.16 -18.86 3.09
N LEU A 8 6.49 -17.58 2.92
CA LEU A 8 5.52 -16.52 2.66
C LEU A 8 4.72 -16.79 1.38
N GLU A 9 5.39 -17.17 0.30
CA GLU A 9 4.77 -17.49 -0.99
C GLU A 9 3.81 -18.67 -0.87
N ARG A 10 4.18 -19.71 -0.11
CA ARG A 10 3.32 -20.89 0.11
C ARG A 10 2.04 -20.55 0.86
N TYR A 11 2.13 -19.80 1.96
CA TYR A 11 0.94 -19.42 2.74
C TYR A 11 0.06 -18.44 1.96
N TYR A 12 0.66 -17.48 1.27
CA TYR A 12 -0.05 -16.57 0.38
C TYR A 12 -0.84 -17.33 -0.70
N ASN A 13 -0.17 -18.24 -1.43
CA ASN A 13 -0.82 -19.05 -2.46
C ASN A 13 -1.93 -19.94 -1.89
N THR A 14 -1.73 -20.51 -0.70
CA THR A 14 -2.75 -21.30 -0.01
C THR A 14 -4.02 -20.49 0.25
N ALA A 15 -3.89 -19.23 0.69
CA ALA A 15 -5.01 -18.33 0.89
C ALA A 15 -5.72 -17.99 -0.44
N VAL A 16 -5.00 -17.45 -1.43
CA VAL A 16 -5.62 -16.93 -2.67
C VAL A 16 -6.17 -18.03 -3.58
N GLN A 17 -5.61 -19.24 -3.54
CA GLN A 17 -6.11 -20.38 -4.35
C GLN A 17 -7.31 -21.08 -3.71
N SER A 18 -7.70 -20.72 -2.47
CA SER A 18 -8.88 -21.30 -1.83
C SER A 18 -10.13 -20.98 -2.64
N LYS A 19 -10.89 -22.02 -3.02
CA LYS A 19 -12.17 -21.85 -3.72
C LYS A 19 -13.29 -21.37 -2.80
N LYS A 20 -13.21 -21.68 -1.51
CA LYS A 20 -14.21 -21.32 -0.50
C LYS A 20 -13.75 -20.07 0.26
N ASP A 21 -14.67 -19.15 0.51
CA ASP A 21 -14.38 -17.89 1.22
C ASP A 21 -13.86 -18.14 2.63
N TRP A 22 -14.46 -19.08 3.36
CA TRP A 22 -13.95 -19.46 4.69
C TRP A 22 -12.50 -19.95 4.64
N GLY A 23 -12.16 -20.78 3.64
CA GLY A 23 -10.79 -21.24 3.44
C GLY A 23 -9.83 -20.11 3.06
N PHE A 24 -10.31 -19.08 2.35
CA PHE A 24 -9.52 -17.89 2.05
C PHE A 24 -9.22 -17.11 3.34
N PHE A 25 -10.23 -16.81 4.17
CA PHE A 25 -10.05 -16.05 5.41
C PHE A 25 -9.23 -16.80 6.47
N LEU A 26 -9.38 -18.13 6.57
CA LEU A 26 -8.47 -18.97 7.37
C LEU A 26 -7.02 -18.86 6.87
N GLY A 27 -6.81 -18.97 5.56
CA GLY A 27 -5.48 -18.80 4.96
C GLY A 27 -4.88 -17.41 5.19
N VAL A 28 -5.70 -16.35 5.21
CA VAL A 28 -5.28 -14.99 5.55
C VAL A 28 -4.83 -14.92 7.01
N ALA A 29 -5.57 -15.53 7.93
CA ALA A 29 -5.19 -15.59 9.35
C ALA A 29 -3.88 -16.37 9.55
N ASP A 30 -3.75 -17.55 8.95
CA ASP A 30 -2.53 -18.38 9.03
C ASP A 30 -1.32 -17.67 8.38
N TYR A 31 -1.54 -16.93 7.29
CA TYR A 31 -0.50 -16.10 6.67
C TYR A 31 -0.01 -14.99 7.62
N PHE A 32 -0.93 -14.34 8.33
CA PHE A 32 -0.57 -13.29 9.28
C PHE A 32 0.09 -13.86 10.55
N GLU A 33 -0.35 -15.01 11.03
CA GLU A 33 0.28 -15.75 12.13
C GLU A 33 1.76 -16.03 11.82
N LEU A 34 2.06 -16.55 10.62
CA LEU A 34 3.44 -16.72 10.15
C LEU A 34 4.24 -15.41 10.17
N ILE A 35 3.61 -14.28 9.83
CA ILE A 35 4.30 -12.97 9.84
C ILE A 35 4.67 -12.53 11.25
N GLU A 36 3.80 -12.75 12.24
CA GLU A 36 4.09 -12.45 13.64
C GLU A 36 5.17 -13.39 14.22
N GLU A 37 5.25 -14.63 13.73
CA GLU A 37 6.26 -15.61 14.13
C GLU A 37 7.66 -15.37 13.54
N LEU A 38 7.80 -14.53 12.51
CA LEU A 38 9.07 -14.25 11.84
C LEU A 38 9.68 -12.91 12.32
N PRO A 39 10.65 -12.92 13.25
CA PRO A 39 11.19 -11.69 13.84
C PRO A 39 11.85 -10.76 12.82
N GLU A 40 12.37 -11.31 11.73
CA GLU A 40 13.04 -10.57 10.66
C GLU A 40 12.08 -9.66 9.87
N LEU A 41 10.77 -9.93 9.93
CA LEU A 41 9.77 -9.08 9.29
C LEU A 41 9.41 -7.86 10.15
N LYS A 42 9.72 -7.87 11.45
CA LYS A 42 9.36 -6.79 12.37
C LYS A 42 9.91 -5.42 11.94
N PRO A 43 11.19 -5.26 11.56
CA PRO A 43 11.70 -3.97 11.07
C PRO A 43 10.98 -3.49 9.80
N LEU A 44 10.56 -4.41 8.93
CA LEU A 44 9.81 -4.08 7.71
C LEU A 44 8.40 -3.61 8.05
N ILE A 45 7.76 -4.22 9.04
CA ILE A 45 6.44 -3.84 9.56
C ILE A 45 6.51 -2.47 10.25
N ASP A 46 7.53 -2.21 11.06
CA ASP A 46 7.72 -0.92 11.72
C ASP A 46 7.85 0.22 10.70
N LYS A 47 8.57 -0.04 9.59
CA LYS A 47 8.73 0.92 8.48
C LYS A 47 7.41 1.26 7.78
N ILE A 48 6.47 0.32 7.69
CA ILE A 48 5.16 0.54 7.06
C ILE A 48 4.39 1.66 7.77
N PHE A 49 4.56 1.79 9.08
CA PHE A 49 3.83 2.76 9.88
C PHE A 49 4.42 4.18 9.86
N THR A 50 5.63 4.36 9.33
CA THR A 50 6.29 5.68 9.32
C THR A 50 5.47 6.77 8.62
N GLU A 51 4.80 6.46 7.50
CA GLU A 51 3.95 7.43 6.80
C GLU A 51 2.67 7.76 7.58
N ARG A 52 2.04 6.75 8.18
CA ARG A 52 0.87 6.92 9.04
C ARG A 52 1.23 7.79 10.25
N ASP A 53 2.36 7.51 10.88
CA ASP A 53 2.78 8.18 12.11
C ASP A 53 3.08 9.66 11.85
N LYS A 54 3.71 9.99 10.72
CA LYS A 54 3.87 11.39 10.28
C LYS A 54 2.53 12.11 10.09
N ALA A 55 1.56 11.46 9.45
CA ALA A 55 0.23 12.05 9.28
C ALA A 55 -0.51 12.23 10.61
N LEU A 56 -0.34 11.30 11.56
CA LEU A 56 -0.87 11.42 12.91
C LEU A 56 -0.20 12.53 13.71
N GLU A 57 1.11 12.72 13.57
CA GLU A 57 1.85 13.83 14.18
C GLU A 57 1.30 15.20 13.74
N GLU A 58 0.98 15.36 12.45
CA GLU A 58 0.35 16.58 11.94
C GLU A 58 -1.02 16.82 12.58
N ILE A 59 -1.85 15.77 12.71
CA ILE A 59 -3.15 15.85 13.38
C ILE A 59 -2.98 16.24 14.85
N HIS A 60 -2.04 15.60 15.56
CA HIS A 60 -1.75 15.89 16.97
C HIS A 60 -1.18 17.28 17.20
N LYS A 61 -0.46 17.85 16.22
CA LYS A 61 0.03 19.22 16.30
C LYS A 61 -1.11 20.25 16.22
N ILE A 62 -2.13 19.99 15.39
CA ILE A 62 -3.24 20.94 15.17
C ILE A 62 -4.32 20.81 16.25
N GLU A 63 -4.49 19.63 16.84
CA GLU A 63 -5.54 19.37 17.83
C GLU A 63 -5.54 20.36 19.02
N PRO A 64 -4.42 20.69 19.69
CA PRO A 64 -4.41 21.68 20.78
C PRO A 64 -4.83 23.09 20.32
N GLU A 65 -4.46 23.48 19.10
CA GLU A 65 -4.85 24.77 18.53
C GLU A 65 -6.37 24.81 18.27
N ALA A 66 -6.92 23.72 17.73
CA ALA A 66 -8.36 23.57 17.51
C ALA A 66 -9.15 23.58 18.83
N VAL A 67 -8.68 22.88 19.86
CA VAL A 67 -9.28 22.89 21.20
C VAL A 67 -9.30 24.31 21.77
N LYS A 68 -8.18 25.04 21.66
CA LYS A 68 -8.08 26.41 22.15
C LYS A 68 -9.08 27.35 21.48
N GLU A 69 -9.17 27.33 20.14
CA GLU A 69 -10.14 28.15 19.40
C GLU A 69 -11.58 27.88 19.83
N LEU A 70 -11.95 26.60 19.98
CA LEU A 70 -13.29 26.21 20.42
C LEU A 70 -13.56 26.60 21.88
N GLN A 71 -12.57 26.51 22.77
CA GLN A 71 -12.70 26.95 24.16
C GLN A 71 -12.86 28.47 24.28
N ASP A 72 -12.16 29.24 23.46
CA ASP A 72 -12.30 30.69 23.45
C ASP A 72 -13.69 31.10 22.92
N PHE A 73 -14.16 30.45 21.84
CA PHE A 73 -15.53 30.61 21.36
C PHE A 73 -16.58 30.23 22.42
N LYS A 74 -16.37 29.11 23.15
CA LYS A 74 -17.23 28.70 24.26
C LYS A 74 -17.34 29.80 25.31
N LYS A 75 -16.22 30.41 25.73
CA LYS A 75 -16.22 31.48 26.73
C LYS A 75 -17.02 32.69 26.25
N GLU A 76 -16.83 33.11 25.00
CA GLU A 76 -17.54 34.24 24.40
C GLU A 76 -19.06 33.97 24.32
N LEU A 77 -19.44 32.77 23.89
CA LEU A 77 -20.83 32.36 23.79
C LEU A 77 -21.53 32.35 25.16
N LEU A 78 -20.90 31.74 26.17
CA LEU A 78 -21.44 31.70 27.54
C LEU A 78 -21.52 33.11 28.16
N ALA A 79 -20.55 33.98 27.90
CA ALA A 79 -20.61 35.38 28.33
C ALA A 79 -21.78 36.12 27.68
N THR A 80 -22.04 35.88 26.38
CA THR A 80 -23.17 36.45 25.65
C THR A 80 -24.51 35.98 26.22
N ILE A 81 -24.68 34.68 26.47
CA ILE A 81 -25.87 34.11 27.12
C ILE A 81 -26.14 34.80 28.46
N LYS A 82 -25.10 34.92 29.30
CA LYS A 82 -25.19 35.52 30.63
C LYS A 82 -25.54 37.01 30.58
N LYS A 83 -24.88 37.77 29.71
CA LYS A 83 -25.11 39.22 29.53
C LYS A 83 -26.51 39.50 28.98
N GLY A 84 -26.96 38.70 28.01
CA GLY A 84 -28.29 38.79 27.42
C GLY A 84 -29.41 38.26 28.33
N ARG A 85 -29.07 37.61 29.46
CA ARG A 85 -30.02 36.93 30.36
C ARG A 85 -30.95 35.98 29.60
N ILE A 86 -30.42 35.28 28.59
CA ILE A 86 -31.18 34.41 27.71
C ILE A 86 -31.74 33.24 28.52
N LYS A 87 -33.05 33.00 28.39
CA LYS A 87 -33.75 31.88 29.00
C LYS A 87 -34.48 31.11 27.89
N LYS A 88 -33.83 30.08 27.36
CA LYS A 88 -34.44 29.11 26.44
C LYS A 88 -34.60 27.77 27.16
N GLU A 89 -35.68 27.06 26.86
CA GLU A 89 -35.89 25.70 27.36
C GLU A 89 -34.71 24.80 26.92
N GLY A 90 -34.26 23.90 27.80
CA GLY A 90 -33.13 23.00 27.51
C GLY A 90 -31.73 23.64 27.57
N LEU A 91 -31.60 24.96 27.77
CA LEU A 91 -30.31 25.65 27.74
C LEU A 91 -29.32 25.14 28.80
N GLN A 92 -29.78 24.96 30.03
CA GLN A 92 -28.94 24.47 31.13
C GLN A 92 -28.43 23.05 30.83
N LYS A 93 -29.30 22.18 30.30
CA LYS A 93 -28.95 20.82 29.90
C LYS A 93 -27.91 20.81 28.78
N ALA A 94 -28.06 21.66 27.76
CA ALA A 94 -27.08 21.78 26.67
C ALA A 94 -25.70 22.27 27.18
N ILE A 95 -25.67 23.18 28.15
CA ILE A 95 -24.43 23.64 28.79
C ILE A 95 -23.77 22.50 29.59
N GLU A 96 -24.55 21.72 30.33
CA GLU A 96 -24.07 20.54 31.06
C GLU A 96 -23.50 19.48 30.12
N GLU A 97 -24.21 19.17 29.03
CA GLU A 97 -23.74 18.23 27.99
C GLU A 97 -22.42 18.70 27.36
N LEU A 98 -22.28 20.00 27.04
CA LEU A 98 -21.03 20.56 26.54
C LEU A 98 -19.88 20.40 27.54
N ASN A 99 -20.12 20.57 28.85
CA ASN A 99 -19.11 20.36 29.88
C ASN A 99 -18.74 18.87 30.05
N ASP A 100 -19.73 17.98 29.95
CA ASP A 100 -19.52 16.53 29.98
C ASP A 100 -18.71 16.05 28.76
N LEU A 101 -18.96 16.62 27.58
CA LEU A 101 -18.18 16.37 26.35
C LEU A 101 -16.74 16.88 26.47
N GLU A 102 -16.54 18.09 27.00
CA GLU A 102 -15.22 18.68 27.22
C GLU A 102 -14.38 17.86 28.21
N SER A 103 -14.95 17.54 29.38
CA SER A 103 -14.29 16.76 30.43
C SER A 103 -14.03 15.30 30.01
N GLY A 104 -14.72 14.82 28.98
CA GLY A 104 -14.65 13.44 28.53
C GLY A 104 -15.43 12.46 29.39
N LYS A 105 -16.39 12.94 30.17
CA LYS A 105 -17.44 12.10 30.72
C LYS A 105 -18.31 11.52 29.60
N LEU A 106 -18.57 12.30 28.56
CA LEU A 106 -19.14 11.85 27.29
C LEU A 106 -18.05 11.80 26.21
N LYS A 107 -17.86 10.62 25.60
CA LYS A 107 -16.86 10.38 24.54
C LYS A 107 -17.52 9.81 23.28
N PRO A 108 -18.29 10.61 22.53
CA PRO A 108 -18.77 10.21 21.20
C PRO A 108 -17.63 10.16 20.18
N HIS A 109 -16.57 10.95 20.39
CA HIS A 109 -15.42 11.05 19.51
C HIS A 109 -14.09 10.95 20.27
N ASN A 110 -13.05 10.48 19.58
CA ASN A 110 -11.71 10.31 20.16
C ASN A 110 -11.02 11.66 20.42
N TYR A 111 -11.19 12.63 19.52
CA TYR A 111 -10.58 13.96 19.62
C TYR A 111 -11.41 14.91 20.48
N GLN A 112 -10.76 15.73 21.29
CA GLN A 112 -11.42 16.70 22.17
C GLN A 112 -12.05 17.84 21.35
N SER A 113 -11.39 18.30 20.29
CA SER A 113 -11.92 19.33 19.41
C SER A 113 -13.24 18.91 18.76
N SER A 114 -13.40 17.63 18.43
CA SER A 114 -14.64 17.10 17.85
C SER A 114 -15.79 17.08 18.86
N ARG A 115 -15.50 16.69 20.11
CA ARG A 115 -16.49 16.72 21.20
C ARG A 115 -16.93 18.14 21.53
N LEU A 116 -15.99 19.09 21.53
CA LEU A 116 -16.28 20.51 21.76
C LEU A 116 -17.10 21.12 20.61
N ASP A 117 -16.73 20.88 19.35
CA ASP A 117 -17.47 21.38 18.19
C ASP A 117 -18.91 20.85 18.18
N GLU A 118 -19.13 19.56 18.48
CA GLU A 118 -20.45 18.96 18.59
C GLU A 118 -21.30 19.63 19.68
N GLY A 119 -20.77 19.76 20.90
CA GLY A 119 -21.48 20.40 22.00
C GLY A 119 -21.78 21.88 21.72
N LEU A 120 -20.86 22.60 21.09
CA LEU A 120 -21.04 24.00 20.71
C LEU A 120 -22.08 24.16 19.60
N LYS A 121 -22.09 23.30 18.59
CA LYS A 121 -23.12 23.29 17.54
C LYS A 121 -24.50 23.03 18.14
N ASN A 122 -24.63 22.09 19.07
CA ASN A 122 -25.90 21.83 19.75
C ASN A 122 -26.37 23.06 20.55
N LEU A 123 -25.46 23.73 21.25
CA LEU A 123 -25.77 24.95 21.99
C LEU A 123 -26.17 26.11 21.06
N VAL A 124 -25.42 26.33 19.98
CA VAL A 124 -25.73 27.38 18.99
C VAL A 124 -27.07 27.09 18.31
N ARG A 125 -27.34 25.83 17.93
CA ARG A 125 -28.62 25.41 17.34
C ARG A 125 -29.80 25.71 18.26
N LEU A 126 -29.65 25.47 19.56
CA LEU A 126 -30.67 25.80 20.54
C LEU A 126 -30.91 27.32 20.66
N LEU A 127 -29.85 28.11 20.50
CA LEU A 127 -29.90 29.57 20.59
C LEU A 127 -30.40 30.23 19.32
N SER A 128 -30.25 29.61 18.15
CA SER A 128 -30.85 30.07 16.90
C SER A 128 -32.38 30.02 16.97
N ASP A 129 -33.03 30.98 16.33
CA ASP A 129 -34.50 31.05 16.28
C ASP A 129 -35.09 30.23 15.13
N ASP A 130 -34.27 29.89 14.13
CA ASP A 130 -34.62 29.04 12.99
C ASP A 130 -33.42 28.17 12.56
N GLU A 131 -33.71 26.96 12.09
CA GLU A 131 -32.73 25.98 11.61
C GLU A 131 -32.04 26.43 10.31
N GLU A 132 -32.70 27.22 9.47
CA GLU A 132 -32.08 27.79 8.26
C GLU A 132 -30.95 28.77 8.62
N ASP A 133 -31.15 29.64 9.60
CA ASP A 133 -30.13 30.59 10.05
C ASP A 133 -28.93 29.86 10.67
N PHE A 134 -29.19 28.82 11.46
CA PHE A 134 -28.14 27.93 11.97
C PHE A 134 -27.35 27.29 10.82
N LYS A 135 -28.03 26.71 9.82
CA LYS A 135 -27.38 26.05 8.67
C LYS A 135 -26.55 27.02 7.86
N LYS A 136 -27.06 28.22 7.61
CA LYS A 136 -26.38 29.27 6.83
C LYS A 136 -25.10 29.77 7.51
N ASN A 137 -25.13 29.95 8.83
CA ASN A 137 -24.01 30.54 9.56
C ASN A 137 -23.03 29.51 10.13
N TYR A 138 -23.50 28.29 10.44
CA TYR A 138 -22.75 27.27 11.19
C TYR A 138 -22.87 25.84 10.65
N GLY A 139 -23.73 25.60 9.66
CA GLY A 139 -24.03 24.25 9.14
C GLY A 139 -22.90 23.64 8.32
N HIS A 140 -22.11 24.45 7.60
CA HIS A 140 -21.04 23.96 6.70
C HIS A 140 -19.64 24.42 7.09
N SER A 141 -19.51 25.60 7.69
CA SER A 141 -18.26 26.12 8.25
C SER A 141 -18.23 25.81 9.75
N GLY A 142 -17.55 24.73 10.13
CA GLY A 142 -17.27 24.42 11.53
C GLY A 142 -16.75 25.64 12.29
N ILE A 143 -17.05 25.70 13.59
CA ILE A 143 -16.87 26.90 14.42
C ILE A 143 -15.40 27.35 14.48
N SER A 144 -14.47 26.40 14.37
CA SER A 144 -13.03 26.63 14.36
C SER A 144 -12.43 26.23 13.00
N LYS A 145 -11.62 27.12 12.42
CA LYS A 145 -10.85 26.82 11.20
C LYS A 145 -9.84 25.71 11.46
N LYS A 146 -9.18 25.72 12.62
CA LYS A 146 -8.22 24.67 13.00
C LYS A 146 -8.91 23.32 13.20
N HIS A 147 -10.10 23.31 13.77
CA HIS A 147 -10.92 22.10 13.88
C HIS A 147 -11.27 21.52 12.50
N LEU A 148 -11.66 22.37 11.54
CA LEU A 148 -11.93 21.94 10.15
C LEU A 148 -10.68 21.38 9.47
N THR A 149 -9.53 22.04 9.60
CA THR A 149 -8.26 21.54 9.05
C THR A 149 -7.90 20.18 9.64
N ARG A 150 -8.00 20.03 10.96
CA ARG A 150 -7.79 18.76 11.67
C ARG A 150 -8.77 17.69 11.18
N GLN A 151 -10.03 18.04 10.91
CA GLN A 151 -11.03 17.13 10.34
C GLN A 151 -10.65 16.65 8.95
N ALA A 152 -10.25 17.57 8.08
CA ALA A 152 -9.82 17.27 6.72
C ALA A 152 -8.61 16.31 6.73
N LEU A 153 -7.66 16.52 7.65
CA LEU A 153 -6.51 15.61 7.81
C LEU A 153 -6.93 14.23 8.32
N SER A 154 -7.82 14.15 9.32
CA SER A 154 -8.35 12.87 9.81
C SER A 154 -9.09 12.10 8.71
N LEU A 155 -9.91 12.80 7.91
CA LEU A 155 -10.63 12.20 6.78
C LEU A 155 -9.69 11.75 5.66
N LYS A 156 -8.66 12.56 5.35
CA LYS A 156 -7.61 12.19 4.40
C LYS A 156 -6.89 10.92 4.84
N LEU A 157 -6.45 10.86 6.09
CA LEU A 157 -5.78 9.69 6.66
C LEU A 157 -6.68 8.45 6.62
N SER A 158 -7.97 8.61 6.95
CA SER A 158 -8.96 7.53 6.86
C SER A 158 -9.15 7.05 5.41
N GLY A 159 -9.22 7.95 4.44
CA GLY A 159 -9.33 7.60 3.02
C GLY A 159 -8.07 6.97 2.43
N GLU A 160 -6.90 7.30 2.98
CA GLU A 160 -5.61 6.69 2.60
C GLU A 160 -5.49 5.24 3.09
N LYS A 161 -6.15 4.87 4.20
CA LYS A 161 -6.15 3.49 4.75
C LYS A 161 -6.46 2.44 3.68
N GLU A 162 -7.42 2.69 2.80
CA GLU A 162 -7.83 1.70 1.78
C GLU A 162 -6.82 1.56 0.63
N LYS A 163 -5.84 2.48 0.53
CA LYS A 163 -4.90 2.59 -0.59
C LYS A 163 -3.45 2.31 -0.20
N THR A 164 -3.10 2.43 1.08
CA THR A 164 -1.73 2.31 1.57
C THR A 164 -1.38 0.90 2.06
N ILE A 165 -0.08 0.62 2.19
CA ILE A 165 0.41 -0.64 2.72
C ILE A 165 0.07 -0.82 4.20
N TRP A 166 0.12 0.26 4.99
CA TRP A 166 -0.24 0.19 6.42
C TRP A 166 -1.71 -0.12 6.64
N GLY A 167 -2.60 0.37 5.79
CA GLY A 167 -4.01 0.04 5.90
C GLY A 167 -4.30 -1.38 5.43
N ALA A 168 -3.62 -1.87 4.38
CA ALA A 168 -3.66 -3.28 4.01
C ALA A 168 -3.22 -4.19 5.17
N TYR A 169 -2.10 -3.86 5.84
CA TYR A 169 -1.64 -4.57 7.03
C TYR A 169 -2.68 -4.59 8.15
N ILE A 170 -3.26 -3.43 8.52
CA ILE A 170 -4.28 -3.34 9.58
C ILE A 170 -5.50 -4.21 9.23
N ASN A 171 -5.95 -4.18 7.98
CA ASN A 171 -7.12 -4.94 7.56
C ASN A 171 -6.87 -6.46 7.61
N ILE A 172 -5.70 -6.93 7.15
CA ILE A 172 -5.31 -8.35 7.26
C ILE A 172 -5.17 -8.76 8.74
N ARG A 173 -4.51 -7.93 9.56
CA ARG A 173 -4.37 -8.18 11.00
C ARG A 173 -5.72 -8.33 11.69
N ASN A 174 -6.71 -7.53 11.30
CA ASN A 174 -8.05 -7.63 11.87
C ASN A 174 -8.73 -8.95 11.52
N VAL A 175 -8.48 -9.54 10.34
CA VAL A 175 -8.95 -10.90 10.01
C VAL A 175 -8.35 -11.92 10.96
N PHE A 176 -7.02 -11.87 11.16
CA PHE A 176 -6.33 -12.74 12.12
C PHE A 176 -6.93 -12.61 13.53
N ARG A 177 -7.09 -11.38 14.03
CA ARG A 177 -7.69 -11.13 15.35
C ARG A 177 -9.11 -11.65 15.48
N VAL A 178 -9.93 -11.51 14.45
CA VAL A 178 -11.31 -12.04 14.47
C VAL A 178 -11.32 -13.56 14.52
N ILE A 179 -10.42 -14.23 13.80
CA ILE A 179 -10.42 -15.70 13.67
C ILE A 179 -9.70 -16.38 14.83
N LYS A 180 -8.54 -15.86 15.25
CA LYS A 180 -7.61 -16.50 16.19
C LYS A 180 -7.63 -15.86 17.58
N GLU A 181 -7.87 -14.55 17.69
CA GLU A 181 -7.71 -13.79 18.96
C GLU A 181 -9.00 -13.09 19.43
N TYR A 182 -10.19 -13.54 19.00
CA TYR A 182 -11.42 -12.74 19.15
C TYR A 182 -11.68 -12.25 20.58
N TYR A 183 -11.63 -13.17 21.55
CA TYR A 183 -11.93 -12.85 22.96
C TYR A 183 -10.85 -11.99 23.61
N GLU A 184 -9.57 -12.32 23.38
CA GLU A 184 -8.44 -11.56 23.90
C GLU A 184 -8.42 -10.13 23.34
N HIS A 185 -8.77 -9.98 22.06
CA HIS A 185 -8.82 -8.68 21.42
C HIS A 185 -10.04 -7.86 21.83
N LEU A 186 -11.21 -8.50 22.03
CA LEU A 186 -12.43 -7.83 22.44
C LEU A 186 -12.29 -7.15 23.81
N ASP A 187 -11.59 -7.79 24.75
CA ASP A 187 -11.34 -7.19 26.08
C ASP A 187 -10.43 -5.97 26.01
N ASN A 188 -9.50 -5.96 25.04
CA ASN A 188 -8.63 -4.81 24.78
C ASN A 188 -9.36 -3.66 24.05
N LEU A 189 -10.32 -3.99 23.16
CA LEU A 189 -11.06 -3.02 22.35
C LEU A 189 -12.09 -2.20 23.13
N LYS A 190 -12.57 -2.67 24.29
CA LYS A 190 -13.54 -1.95 25.15
C LYS A 190 -13.14 -0.51 25.51
N LYS A 191 -11.90 -0.09 25.21
CA LYS A 191 -11.37 1.27 25.44
C LYS A 191 -11.55 2.23 24.25
N GLU A 192 -11.80 1.75 23.02
CA GLU A 192 -11.87 2.57 21.80
C GLU A 192 -13.10 2.22 20.91
N LYS A 193 -14.11 3.10 20.86
CA LYS A 193 -15.41 2.81 20.23
C LYS A 193 -15.36 2.62 18.71
N SER A 194 -14.58 3.42 17.98
CA SER A 194 -14.55 3.39 16.50
C SER A 194 -13.97 2.10 15.95
N ASP A 195 -12.91 1.62 16.59
CA ASP A 195 -12.18 0.43 16.17
C ASP A 195 -12.98 -0.83 16.55
N THR A 196 -13.72 -0.75 17.66
CA THR A 196 -14.68 -1.78 18.07
C THR A 196 -15.78 -2.00 17.03
N GLU A 197 -16.39 -0.94 16.47
CA GLU A 197 -17.48 -1.08 15.49
C GLU A 197 -17.00 -1.77 14.20
N THR A 198 -15.84 -1.34 13.67
CA THR A 198 -15.25 -1.95 12.47
C THR A 198 -14.90 -3.42 12.71
N PHE A 199 -14.33 -3.73 13.88
CA PHE A 199 -13.99 -5.09 14.26
C PHE A 199 -15.22 -5.98 14.42
N LEU A 200 -16.28 -5.50 15.08
CA LEU A 200 -17.53 -6.22 15.24
C LEU A 200 -18.27 -6.43 13.91
N LYS A 201 -18.20 -5.46 13.00
CA LYS A 201 -18.73 -5.61 11.64
C LYS A 201 -18.00 -6.74 10.90
N LEU A 202 -16.67 -6.76 10.94
CA LEU A 202 -15.87 -7.83 10.35
C LEU A 202 -16.17 -9.19 10.99
N LYS A 203 -16.31 -9.27 12.32
CA LYS A 203 -16.72 -10.50 13.02
C LYS A 203 -18.05 -11.02 12.49
N LYS A 204 -19.05 -10.15 12.39
CA LYS A 204 -20.37 -10.51 11.87
C LYS A 204 -20.28 -11.05 10.44
N GLU A 205 -19.49 -10.41 9.58
CA GLU A 205 -19.25 -10.87 8.20
C GLU A 205 -18.59 -12.26 8.19
N ILE A 206 -17.53 -12.47 8.99
CA ILE A 206 -16.81 -13.74 9.07
C ILE A 206 -17.70 -14.87 9.60
N ASP A 207 -18.55 -14.62 10.60
CA ASP A 207 -19.41 -15.66 11.15
C ASP A 207 -20.49 -16.14 10.18
N ILE A 208 -20.97 -15.24 9.31
CA ILE A 208 -21.88 -15.60 8.22
C ILE A 208 -21.16 -16.54 7.25
N ILE A 209 -19.90 -16.26 6.94
CA ILE A 209 -19.08 -17.08 6.03
C ILE A 209 -18.81 -18.46 6.62
N GLU A 210 -18.40 -18.52 7.89
CA GLU A 210 -18.10 -19.76 8.61
C GLU A 210 -19.33 -20.71 8.60
N LYS A 211 -20.52 -20.16 8.81
CA LYS A 211 -21.78 -20.92 8.85
C LYS A 211 -22.39 -21.22 7.47
N ASN A 212 -21.65 -21.01 6.38
CA ASN A 212 -22.14 -21.12 4.99
C ASN A 212 -23.44 -20.32 4.73
N GLY A 213 -23.60 -19.17 5.38
CA GLY A 213 -24.78 -18.32 5.27
C GLY A 213 -26.00 -18.79 6.09
N ASP A 214 -25.85 -19.80 6.95
CA ASP A 214 -26.92 -20.24 7.85
C ASP A 214 -27.05 -19.28 9.05
N GLU A 215 -27.94 -18.30 8.91
CA GLU A 215 -28.25 -17.29 9.95
C GLU A 215 -29.08 -17.86 11.11
N THR A 216 -29.52 -19.14 11.07
CA THR A 216 -30.41 -19.71 12.10
C THR A 216 -29.82 -19.74 13.52
N GLY A 217 -28.50 -19.61 13.66
CA GLY A 217 -27.80 -19.53 14.94
C GLY A 217 -27.46 -18.12 15.44
N PHE A 218 -27.82 -17.05 14.73
CA PHE A 218 -27.59 -15.68 15.20
C PHE A 218 -28.83 -15.14 15.92
N SER A 219 -29.01 -15.57 17.17
CA SER A 219 -30.02 -14.96 18.04
C SER A 219 -29.64 -13.51 18.33
N PHE A 220 -30.32 -12.56 17.69
CA PHE A 220 -30.88 -11.29 18.20
C PHE A 220 -30.16 -10.44 19.29
N LEU A 221 -28.91 -10.71 19.68
CA LEU A 221 -28.30 -10.09 20.85
C LEU A 221 -27.71 -8.69 20.59
N TYR A 222 -27.65 -8.20 19.35
CA TYR A 222 -27.06 -6.88 19.04
C TYR A 222 -27.75 -6.09 17.94
N SER A 223 -29.08 -5.97 17.96
CA SER A 223 -29.72 -4.83 17.27
C SER A 223 -30.90 -4.29 18.06
N ALA A 224 -30.62 -3.34 18.95
CA ALA A 224 -31.63 -2.39 19.37
C ALA A 224 -31.96 -1.48 18.18
N ARG A 225 -33.17 -1.66 17.64
CA ARG A 225 -34.01 -0.68 16.93
C ARG A 225 -33.30 0.57 16.37
N SER A 226 -33.17 0.62 15.05
CA SER A 226 -33.57 1.82 14.30
C SER A 226 -34.09 1.39 12.93
N SER A 227 -35.37 1.71 12.70
CA SER A 227 -36.09 1.97 11.45
C SER A 227 -35.44 1.46 10.15
N GLU A 228 -36.07 0.49 9.49
CA GLU A 228 -37.00 0.81 8.37
C GLU A 228 -36.32 1.73 7.36
N ASP A 229 -35.44 1.17 6.54
CA ASP A 229 -35.21 1.67 5.18
C ASP A 229 -34.39 0.67 4.36
N TYR A 230 -35.01 0.20 3.27
CA TYR A 230 -34.43 -0.44 2.08
C TYR A 230 -33.62 -1.73 2.23
N PHE A 231 -34.29 -2.84 2.58
CA PHE A 231 -33.88 -4.15 2.07
C PHE A 231 -34.50 -4.39 0.69
N SER A 232 -33.74 -4.03 -0.35
CA SER A 232 -33.99 -4.38 -1.75
C SER A 232 -34.28 -5.88 -1.89
N SER A 233 -35.36 -6.18 -2.61
CA SER A 233 -35.99 -7.48 -2.77
C SER A 233 -35.23 -8.49 -3.66
N SER A 234 -33.90 -8.40 -3.75
CA SER A 234 -33.12 -9.45 -4.41
C SER A 234 -32.93 -10.62 -3.43
N LYS A 235 -33.60 -11.73 -3.71
CA LYS A 235 -33.53 -12.98 -2.93
C LYS A 235 -32.17 -13.69 -3.00
N ASP A 236 -31.16 -13.09 -3.64
CA ASP A 236 -29.82 -13.63 -3.64
C ASP A 236 -29.03 -13.02 -2.48
N LYS A 237 -29.19 -13.61 -1.28
CA LYS A 237 -28.45 -13.24 -0.06
C LYS A 237 -26.92 -13.36 -0.20
N ARG A 238 -26.42 -13.89 -1.32
CA ARG A 238 -25.00 -13.87 -1.74
C ARG A 238 -24.55 -12.50 -2.28
N ILE A 239 -25.50 -11.62 -2.63
CA ILE A 239 -25.30 -10.18 -2.90
C ILE A 239 -25.31 -9.39 -1.57
N ARG A 240 -24.75 -9.97 -0.51
CA ARG A 240 -23.92 -9.17 0.39
C ARG A 240 -22.55 -9.33 -0.22
N GLU A 241 -22.16 -8.42 -1.13
CA GLU A 241 -20.85 -8.46 -1.80
C GLU A 241 -19.78 -8.75 -0.77
N LEU A 242 -19.36 -10.01 -0.77
CA LEU A 242 -18.38 -10.54 0.14
C LEU A 242 -17.11 -9.77 -0.14
N GLN A 243 -16.54 -9.14 0.90
CA GLN A 243 -15.30 -8.37 0.78
C GLN A 243 -14.08 -9.22 0.42
N ARG A 244 -14.23 -10.49 -0.01
CA ARG A 244 -13.13 -11.35 -0.42
C ARG A 244 -12.20 -10.64 -1.38
N ASP A 245 -12.73 -10.07 -2.46
CA ASP A 245 -11.92 -9.37 -3.47
C ASP A 245 -11.13 -8.21 -2.85
N LYS A 246 -11.74 -7.49 -1.93
CA LYS A 246 -11.11 -6.40 -1.18
C LYS A 246 -9.98 -6.91 -0.28
N TYR A 247 -10.20 -7.99 0.45
CA TYR A 247 -9.17 -8.60 1.31
C TYR A 247 -8.08 -9.30 0.49
N GLU A 248 -8.39 -9.85 -0.67
CA GLU A 248 -7.42 -10.41 -1.60
C GLU A 248 -6.50 -9.31 -2.16
N ILE A 249 -7.06 -8.14 -2.48
CA ILE A 249 -6.29 -6.95 -2.84
C ILE A 249 -5.36 -6.53 -1.69
N TYR A 250 -5.85 -6.51 -0.45
CA TYR A 250 -5.02 -6.18 0.71
C TYR A 250 -3.89 -7.18 0.92
N LEU A 251 -4.22 -8.47 0.92
CA LEU A 251 -3.27 -9.55 1.06
C LEU A 251 -2.19 -9.48 -0.02
N THR A 252 -2.58 -9.33 -1.28
CA THR A 252 -1.69 -9.22 -2.43
C THR A 252 -0.75 -8.01 -2.31
N ARG A 253 -1.28 -6.83 -1.96
CA ARG A 253 -0.47 -5.61 -1.80
C ARG A 253 0.57 -5.78 -0.70
N PHE A 254 0.15 -6.30 0.46
CA PHE A 254 1.04 -6.47 1.60
C PHE A 254 2.08 -7.56 1.35
N HIS A 255 1.69 -8.69 0.77
CA HIS A 255 2.58 -9.76 0.37
C HIS A 255 3.67 -9.27 -0.61
N ASN A 256 3.26 -8.56 -1.67
CA ASN A 256 4.19 -8.00 -2.65
C ASN A 256 5.17 -7.00 -2.03
N TYR A 257 4.74 -6.22 -1.03
CA TYR A 257 5.62 -5.34 -0.28
C TYR A 257 6.69 -6.14 0.46
N LEU A 258 6.30 -7.16 1.23
CA LEU A 258 7.23 -8.00 1.99
C LEU A 258 8.24 -8.70 1.09
N VAL A 259 7.79 -9.37 0.03
CA VAL A 259 8.68 -10.06 -0.93
C VAL A 259 9.67 -9.07 -1.56
N LYS A 260 9.22 -7.87 -1.92
CA LYS A 260 10.06 -6.84 -2.52
C LYS A 260 11.13 -6.33 -1.54
N GLU A 261 10.78 -6.06 -0.29
CA GLU A 261 11.74 -5.56 0.71
C GLU A 261 12.73 -6.66 1.10
N LEU A 262 12.29 -7.90 1.33
CA LEU A 262 13.18 -9.04 1.58
C LEU A 262 14.17 -9.25 0.41
N SER A 263 13.68 -9.17 -0.83
CA SER A 263 14.54 -9.28 -2.03
C SER A 263 15.54 -8.14 -2.19
N ARG A 264 15.31 -6.98 -1.55
CA ARG A 264 16.26 -5.86 -1.53
C ARG A 264 17.37 -6.12 -0.53
N ASP A 265 17.02 -6.63 0.64
CA ASP A 265 17.97 -6.93 1.70
C ASP A 265 18.88 -8.11 1.30
N GLU A 266 18.32 -9.16 0.68
CA GLU A 266 19.12 -10.26 0.13
C GLU A 266 20.14 -9.78 -0.94
N LYS A 267 19.76 -8.79 -1.74
CA LYS A 267 20.68 -8.17 -2.73
C LYS A 267 21.74 -7.32 -2.06
N ALA A 268 21.40 -6.60 -1.00
CA ALA A 268 22.34 -5.80 -0.23
C ALA A 268 23.36 -6.69 0.49
N GLU A 269 22.90 -7.76 1.13
CA GLU A 269 23.76 -8.76 1.78
C GLU A 269 24.65 -9.49 0.76
N GLY A 270 24.09 -9.87 -0.40
CA GLY A 270 24.86 -10.49 -1.48
C GLY A 270 25.97 -9.58 -2.03
N LEU A 271 25.68 -8.29 -2.19
CA LEU A 271 26.68 -7.29 -2.61
C LEU A 271 27.73 -7.04 -1.53
N GLN A 272 27.34 -7.02 -0.26
CA GLN A 272 28.26 -6.85 0.87
C GLN A 272 29.17 -8.08 1.03
N HIS A 273 28.64 -9.29 0.85
CA HIS A 273 29.42 -10.51 0.85
C HIS A 273 30.40 -10.56 -0.32
N LEU A 274 29.99 -10.14 -1.52
CA LEU A 274 30.87 -10.00 -2.69
C LEU A 274 31.98 -8.97 -2.45
N ASN A 275 31.68 -7.81 -1.86
CA ASN A 275 32.67 -6.80 -1.50
C ASN A 275 33.65 -7.32 -0.44
N ASN A 276 33.16 -8.03 0.58
CA ASN A 276 34.00 -8.63 1.61
C ASN A 276 34.90 -9.73 1.02
N LEU A 277 34.41 -10.53 0.08
CA LEU A 277 35.21 -11.53 -0.64
C LEU A 277 36.28 -10.86 -1.51
N GLN A 278 35.95 -9.75 -2.18
CA GLN A 278 36.91 -8.99 -2.98
C GLN A 278 37.99 -8.34 -2.10
N MET A 279 37.62 -7.75 -0.96
CA MET A 279 38.56 -7.19 0.00
C MET A 279 39.45 -8.26 0.63
N SER A 280 38.89 -9.41 1.01
CA SER A 280 39.68 -10.55 1.52
C SER A 280 40.69 -11.04 0.48
N LYS A 281 40.29 -11.18 -0.78
CA LYS A 281 41.22 -11.53 -1.88
C LYS A 281 42.30 -10.48 -2.11
N PHE A 282 41.98 -9.19 -1.94
CA PHE A 282 42.95 -8.10 -2.03
C PHE A 282 43.98 -8.16 -0.91
N TYR A 283 43.56 -8.39 0.34
CA TYR A 283 44.48 -8.56 1.48
C TYR A 283 45.38 -9.79 1.33
N THR A 284 44.84 -10.92 0.88
CA THR A 284 45.65 -12.11 0.59
C THR A 284 46.65 -11.86 -0.54
N ALA A 285 46.27 -11.09 -1.56
CA ALA A 285 47.19 -10.71 -2.63
C ALA A 285 48.30 -9.78 -2.13
N GLN A 286 48.00 -8.79 -1.28
CA GLN A 286 49.02 -7.93 -0.67
C GLN A 286 50.00 -8.72 0.22
N GLN A 287 49.49 -9.60 1.09
CA GLN A 287 50.35 -10.45 1.92
C GLN A 287 51.26 -11.38 1.11
N ASN A 288 50.79 -11.88 -0.03
CA ASN A 288 51.60 -12.70 -0.92
C ASN A 288 52.67 -11.90 -1.67
N VAL A 289 52.42 -10.62 -1.97
CA VAL A 289 53.43 -9.71 -2.56
C VAL A 289 54.49 -9.38 -1.52
N GLU A 290 54.11 -9.02 -0.29
CA GLU A 290 55.05 -8.77 0.82
C GLU A 290 55.89 -10.02 1.13
N HIS A 291 55.28 -11.21 1.14
CA HIS A 291 56.03 -12.47 1.30
C HIS A 291 57.01 -12.73 0.14
N SER A 292 56.67 -12.34 -1.10
CA SER A 292 57.57 -12.50 -2.24
C SER A 292 58.75 -11.54 -2.19
N GLU A 293 58.54 -10.31 -1.73
CA GLU A 293 59.60 -9.30 -1.55
C GLU A 293 60.55 -9.70 -0.42
N ILE A 294 60.02 -10.21 0.71
CA ILE A 294 60.83 -10.75 1.82
C ILE A 294 61.65 -11.97 1.38
N VAL A 295 61.08 -12.86 0.56
CA VAL A 295 61.81 -14.01 0.02
C VAL A 295 62.90 -13.58 -0.95
N GLU A 296 62.64 -12.59 -1.83
CA GLU A 296 63.66 -12.03 -2.73
C GLU A 296 64.81 -11.37 -1.96
N GLU A 297 64.51 -10.63 -0.89
CA GLU A 297 65.49 -9.98 -0.02
C GLU A 297 66.35 -11.00 0.73
N ILE A 298 65.74 -12.06 1.28
CA ILE A 298 66.46 -13.17 1.93
C ILE A 298 67.35 -13.93 0.93
N THR A 299 66.93 -14.09 -0.33
CA THR A 299 67.77 -14.72 -1.36
C THR A 299 68.89 -13.83 -1.89
N ARG A 300 68.80 -12.50 -1.76
CA ARG A 300 69.88 -11.58 -2.17
C ARG A 300 71.09 -11.62 -1.24
N ASP A 301 70.86 -11.89 0.05
CA ASP A 301 71.90 -11.83 1.08
C ASP A 301 72.55 -13.19 1.39
N LEU A 302 72.21 -14.26 0.67
CA LEU A 302 72.87 -15.56 0.85
C LEU A 302 74.16 -15.64 0.01
N PRO A 303 75.36 -15.67 0.63
CA PRO A 303 76.59 -15.84 -0.11
C PRO A 303 76.67 -17.25 -0.71
N ASN A 304 76.96 -17.31 -2.01
CA ASN A 304 77.26 -18.54 -2.75
C ASN A 304 78.37 -19.34 -2.04
N LYS A 305 77.97 -20.31 -1.21
CA LYS A 305 78.83 -21.40 -0.77
C LYS A 305 78.12 -22.72 -1.02
N GLU A 306 78.86 -23.57 -1.71
CA GLU A 306 78.47 -24.86 -2.27
C GLU A 306 77.65 -25.72 -1.29
N PHE A 307 76.38 -25.92 -1.62
CA PHE A 307 75.59 -27.04 -1.13
C PHE A 307 75.12 -27.89 -2.32
N HIS A 308 76.00 -28.79 -2.76
CA HIS A 308 75.63 -29.92 -3.59
C HIS A 308 75.00 -31.01 -2.71
N THR A 309 73.72 -30.83 -2.36
CA THR A 309 72.78 -31.92 -1.97
C THR A 309 71.39 -31.34 -1.68
N ASN A 310 70.85 -30.53 -2.60
CA ASN A 310 69.38 -30.36 -2.67
C ASN A 310 68.87 -29.78 -4.00
N LYS A 311 69.64 -29.96 -5.08
CA LYS A 311 69.29 -29.42 -6.40
C LYS A 311 67.98 -30.02 -6.94
N VAL A 312 67.73 -31.31 -6.70
CA VAL A 312 66.52 -32.01 -7.17
C VAL A 312 65.26 -31.58 -6.42
N ALA A 313 65.35 -31.28 -5.12
CA ALA A 313 64.21 -30.79 -4.33
C ALA A 313 63.90 -29.32 -4.65
N GLY A 314 64.94 -28.49 -4.83
CA GLY A 314 64.81 -27.10 -5.25
C GLY A 314 64.26 -26.95 -6.68
N GLU A 315 64.72 -27.76 -7.62
CA GLU A 315 64.20 -27.77 -9.00
C GLU A 315 62.74 -28.26 -9.05
N LYS A 316 62.37 -29.24 -8.23
CA LYS A 316 60.97 -29.72 -8.16
C LYS A 316 60.04 -28.69 -7.54
N MET A 317 60.49 -27.97 -6.50
CA MET A 317 59.72 -26.87 -5.91
C MET A 317 59.65 -25.65 -6.84
N ALA A 318 60.75 -25.28 -7.50
CA ALA A 318 60.77 -24.20 -8.48
C ALA A 318 59.89 -24.51 -9.69
N LYS A 319 59.87 -25.76 -10.15
CA LYS A 319 58.97 -26.22 -11.22
C LYS A 319 57.50 -26.20 -10.80
N GLN A 320 57.17 -26.62 -9.57
CA GLN A 320 55.82 -26.49 -9.02
C GLN A 320 55.40 -25.02 -8.81
N PHE A 321 56.34 -24.14 -8.49
CA PHE A 321 56.09 -22.70 -8.38
C PHE A 321 55.86 -22.06 -9.75
N LEU A 322 56.65 -22.42 -10.77
CA LEU A 322 56.48 -21.96 -12.14
C LEU A 322 55.17 -22.49 -12.75
N GLU A 323 54.81 -23.76 -12.52
CA GLU A 323 53.52 -24.33 -12.93
C GLU A 323 52.35 -23.62 -12.24
N LYS A 324 52.48 -23.27 -10.94
CA LYS A 324 51.47 -22.46 -10.23
C LYS A 324 51.41 -21.02 -10.74
N ALA A 325 52.54 -20.43 -11.13
CA ALA A 325 52.58 -19.08 -11.69
C ALA A 325 51.99 -19.03 -13.11
N GLU A 326 52.24 -20.05 -13.93
CA GLU A 326 51.61 -20.22 -15.24
C GLU A 326 50.10 -20.48 -15.11
N PHE A 327 49.68 -21.33 -14.17
CA PHE A 327 48.27 -21.55 -13.85
C PHE A 327 47.58 -20.28 -13.32
N ALA A 328 48.27 -19.50 -12.47
CA ALA A 328 47.75 -18.21 -12.00
C ALA A 328 47.67 -17.17 -13.13
N LYS A 329 48.59 -17.21 -14.10
CA LYS A 329 48.57 -16.37 -15.30
C LYS A 329 47.46 -16.79 -16.27
N GLU A 330 47.20 -18.09 -16.39
CA GLU A 330 46.10 -18.67 -17.17
C GLU A 330 44.74 -18.35 -16.53
N ILE A 331 44.60 -18.44 -15.20
CA ILE A 331 43.42 -17.97 -14.46
C ILE A 331 43.25 -16.46 -14.60
N LYS A 332 44.32 -15.68 -14.47
CA LYS A 332 44.25 -14.21 -14.64
C LYS A 332 43.82 -13.83 -16.06
N ASN A 333 44.31 -14.54 -17.07
CA ASN A 333 43.92 -14.33 -18.46
C ASN A 333 42.48 -14.81 -18.73
N SER A 334 42.06 -15.94 -18.17
CA SER A 334 40.67 -16.44 -18.22
C SER A 334 39.70 -15.47 -17.53
N ILE A 335 40.07 -14.92 -16.37
CA ILE A 335 39.30 -13.89 -15.67
C ILE A 335 39.31 -12.58 -16.47
N LEU A 336 40.42 -12.19 -17.11
CA LEU A 336 40.47 -11.01 -17.99
C LEU A 336 39.66 -11.20 -19.27
N GLU A 337 39.59 -12.41 -19.82
CA GLU A 337 38.74 -12.78 -20.95
C GLU A 337 37.26 -12.85 -20.55
N GLU A 338 36.94 -13.34 -19.35
CA GLU A 338 35.60 -13.27 -18.76
C GLU A 338 35.21 -11.82 -18.44
N MET A 339 36.12 -10.98 -17.94
CA MET A 339 35.86 -9.56 -17.64
C MET A 339 35.75 -8.71 -18.91
N ASN A 340 36.54 -9.00 -19.95
CA ASN A 340 36.43 -8.34 -21.24
C ASN A 340 35.26 -8.88 -22.08
N GLY A 341 34.88 -10.16 -21.90
CA GLY A 341 33.63 -10.76 -22.39
C GLY A 341 32.39 -10.24 -21.64
N ALA A 342 32.53 -9.88 -20.36
CA ALA A 342 31.49 -9.29 -19.51
C ALA A 342 31.33 -7.77 -19.68
N LYS A 343 32.09 -7.13 -20.59
CA LYS A 343 31.75 -5.79 -21.12
C LYS A 343 30.54 -5.82 -22.07
N GLY A 344 29.91 -6.98 -22.29
CA GLY A 344 28.52 -7.11 -22.75
C GLY A 344 27.55 -7.07 -21.57
N GLY A 345 27.10 -5.87 -21.20
CA GLY A 345 26.41 -5.58 -19.94
C GLY A 345 25.13 -6.37 -19.62
N LYS A 346 24.99 -6.79 -18.36
CA LYS A 346 23.72 -7.18 -17.75
C LYS A 346 23.23 -6.10 -16.78
N LYS A 347 22.11 -5.51 -17.18
CA LYS A 347 21.42 -4.36 -16.59
C LYS A 347 20.83 -4.72 -15.23
N THR A 348 21.04 -3.82 -14.27
CA THR A 348 20.15 -3.62 -13.13
C THR A 348 18.70 -3.56 -13.61
N GLY A 349 17.78 -4.20 -12.87
CA GLY A 349 16.35 -4.22 -13.18
C GLY A 349 15.75 -2.82 -13.18
N LYS A 350 15.89 -2.12 -14.30
CA LYS A 350 15.11 -0.93 -14.63
C LYS A 350 13.65 -1.37 -14.62
N SER A 351 12.82 -0.69 -13.82
CA SER A 351 11.37 -0.72 -14.03
C SER A 351 11.13 -0.63 -15.53
N ALA A 352 10.39 -1.60 -16.08
CA ALA A 352 10.15 -1.67 -17.51
C ALA A 352 9.66 -0.28 -17.95
N LYS A 353 10.50 0.41 -18.73
CA LYS A 353 10.18 1.78 -19.16
C LYS A 353 8.83 1.72 -19.85
N ARG A 354 7.88 2.54 -19.41
CA ARG A 354 6.55 2.59 -20.04
C ARG A 354 6.64 3.34 -21.37
N LEU A 355 5.90 2.87 -22.37
CA LEU A 355 5.85 3.51 -23.69
C LEU A 355 5.06 4.82 -23.65
N ILE A 356 4.01 4.83 -22.83
CA ILE A 356 3.15 5.94 -22.49
C ILE A 356 3.37 6.31 -21.03
N THR A 357 3.60 7.58 -20.76
CA THR A 357 3.75 8.16 -19.42
C THR A 357 2.69 9.25 -19.20
N ARG A 358 2.39 9.55 -17.94
CA ARG A 358 1.54 10.67 -17.53
C ARG A 358 2.37 11.68 -16.75
N ASP A 359 2.25 12.95 -17.07
CA ASP A 359 2.77 14.02 -16.23
C ASP A 359 1.91 14.13 -14.98
N ALA A 360 2.52 14.03 -13.80
CA ALA A 360 1.81 14.00 -12.53
C ALA A 360 1.17 15.35 -12.16
N ILE A 361 1.66 16.45 -12.72
CA ILE A 361 1.21 17.82 -12.42
C ILE A 361 0.20 18.27 -13.46
N ALA A 362 0.54 18.13 -14.74
CA ALA A 362 -0.33 18.57 -15.83
C ALA A 362 -1.45 17.57 -16.15
N GLY A 363 -1.31 16.31 -15.72
CA GLY A 363 -2.24 15.23 -16.02
C GLY A 363 -2.18 14.75 -17.48
N GLU A 364 -1.30 15.33 -18.30
CA GLU A 364 -1.15 15.04 -19.72
C GLU A 364 -0.43 13.72 -20.00
N PHE A 365 -0.77 13.07 -21.10
CA PHE A 365 -0.16 11.81 -21.51
C PHE A 365 0.85 12.01 -22.64
N TYR A 366 1.93 11.22 -22.60
CA TYR A 366 3.05 11.31 -23.53
C TYR A 366 3.36 9.93 -24.11
N TYR A 367 3.41 9.80 -25.43
CA TYR A 367 3.88 8.61 -26.15
C TYR A 367 5.31 8.85 -26.64
N LYS A 368 6.29 8.10 -26.12
CA LYS A 368 7.73 8.32 -26.43
C LYS A 368 8.14 9.80 -26.28
N ASN A 369 7.76 10.42 -25.17
CA ASN A 369 7.99 11.84 -24.85
C ASN A 369 7.33 12.86 -25.80
N LYS A 370 6.38 12.44 -26.64
CA LYS A 370 5.54 13.37 -27.42
C LYS A 370 4.15 13.44 -26.81
N PRO A 371 3.56 14.63 -26.62
CA PRO A 371 2.23 14.77 -26.05
C PRO A 371 1.20 14.04 -26.93
N ILE A 372 0.25 13.38 -26.29
CA ILE A 372 -0.91 12.75 -26.93
C ILE A 372 -2.03 13.78 -26.90
N ASN A 373 -2.40 14.31 -28.07
CA ASN A 373 -3.42 15.35 -28.17
C ASN A 373 -4.81 14.72 -28.15
N PHE A 374 -5.53 14.87 -27.05
CA PHE A 374 -6.96 14.57 -26.97
C PHE A 374 -7.77 15.81 -27.36
N GLN A 375 -8.99 15.63 -27.88
CA GLN A 375 -9.84 16.77 -28.27
C GLN A 375 -10.53 17.41 -27.06
N GLY A 376 -10.54 16.71 -25.93
CA GLY A 376 -11.11 17.11 -24.65
C GLY A 376 -10.92 15.98 -23.62
N ASN A 377 -10.87 16.33 -22.34
CA ASN A 377 -10.75 15.36 -21.23
C ASN A 377 -12.11 14.73 -20.84
N GLU A 378 -13.18 15.22 -21.45
CA GLU A 378 -14.55 14.73 -21.35
C GLU A 378 -14.89 13.71 -22.45
N THR A 379 -14.02 13.50 -23.44
CA THR A 379 -14.31 12.57 -24.53
C THR A 379 -14.28 11.12 -24.05
N ILE A 380 -15.26 10.30 -24.46
CA ILE A 380 -15.34 8.86 -24.09
C ILE A 380 -14.01 8.13 -24.30
N TYR A 381 -13.30 8.42 -25.40
CA TYR A 381 -12.04 7.74 -25.70
C TYR A 381 -10.86 8.22 -24.85
N PHE A 382 -10.89 9.46 -24.34
CA PHE A 382 -9.97 9.91 -23.28
C PHE A 382 -10.26 9.17 -21.98
N LEU A 383 -11.52 9.13 -21.54
CA LEU A 383 -11.92 8.48 -20.29
C LEU A 383 -11.58 6.98 -20.28
N ILE A 384 -11.80 6.28 -21.40
CA ILE A 384 -11.39 4.87 -21.54
C ILE A 384 -9.86 4.75 -21.43
N PHE A 385 -9.11 5.64 -22.07
CA PHE A 385 -7.64 5.58 -22.02
C PHE A 385 -7.10 5.88 -20.62
N GLU A 386 -7.68 6.86 -19.93
CA GLU A 386 -7.35 7.18 -18.53
C GLU A 386 -7.65 6.01 -17.60
N CYS A 387 -8.85 5.41 -17.73
CA CYS A 387 -9.21 4.20 -17.00
C CYS A 387 -8.21 3.07 -17.22
N LEU A 388 -7.83 2.80 -18.48
CA LEU A 388 -6.81 1.78 -18.79
C LEU A 388 -5.45 2.12 -18.19
N TYR A 389 -5.06 3.38 -18.14
CA TYR A 389 -3.78 3.78 -17.57
C TYR A 389 -3.76 3.64 -16.03
N GLU A 390 -4.87 3.97 -15.36
CA GLU A 390 -4.97 4.01 -13.90
C GLU A 390 -5.40 2.69 -13.25
N LYS A 391 -6.33 1.98 -13.88
CA LYS A 391 -7.07 0.86 -13.27
C LYS A 391 -6.70 -0.51 -13.81
N SER A 392 -5.86 -0.58 -14.84
CA SER A 392 -5.38 -1.87 -15.33
C SER A 392 -4.54 -2.58 -14.28
N ASP A 393 -4.65 -3.91 -14.25
CA ASP A 393 -3.83 -4.76 -13.40
C ASP A 393 -2.35 -4.80 -13.86
N PHE A 394 -1.55 -5.65 -13.21
CA PHE A 394 -0.13 -5.81 -13.53
C PHE A 394 0.15 -6.32 -14.96
N ASN A 395 -0.84 -6.97 -15.60
CA ASN A 395 -0.77 -7.42 -16.98
C ASN A 395 -1.36 -6.41 -17.98
N GLY A 396 -1.82 -5.26 -17.49
CA GLY A 396 -2.52 -4.27 -18.31
C GLY A 396 -3.99 -4.64 -18.56
N PHE A 397 -4.57 -5.64 -17.89
CA PHE A 397 -5.96 -6.02 -18.09
C PHE A 397 -6.91 -5.11 -17.31
N CYS A 398 -8.00 -4.71 -17.96
CA CYS A 398 -9.11 -3.96 -17.38
C CYS A 398 -10.44 -4.52 -17.92
N SER A 399 -11.37 -4.88 -17.03
CA SER A 399 -12.66 -5.49 -17.41
C SER A 399 -13.59 -4.46 -18.06
N TYR A 400 -14.55 -4.94 -18.86
CA TYR A 400 -15.59 -4.07 -19.42
C TYR A 400 -16.41 -3.37 -18.35
N GLU A 401 -16.69 -4.06 -17.25
CA GLU A 401 -17.40 -3.53 -16.08
C GLU A 401 -16.62 -2.38 -15.42
N THR A 402 -15.32 -2.56 -15.14
CA THR A 402 -14.49 -1.49 -14.57
C THR A 402 -14.45 -0.26 -15.45
N ILE A 403 -14.36 -0.44 -16.77
CA ILE A 403 -14.39 0.66 -17.74
C ILE A 403 -15.77 1.34 -17.73
N ASN A 404 -16.86 0.57 -17.69
CA ASN A 404 -18.21 1.10 -17.65
C ASN A 404 -18.47 1.95 -16.40
N ASN A 405 -18.12 1.42 -15.23
CA ASN A 405 -18.29 2.09 -13.95
C ASN A 405 -17.46 3.38 -13.89
N TYR A 406 -16.26 3.38 -14.51
CA TYR A 406 -15.45 4.59 -14.64
C TYR A 406 -16.14 5.65 -15.50
N LEU A 407 -16.70 5.26 -16.65
CA LEU A 407 -17.43 6.17 -17.53
C LEU A 407 -18.66 6.78 -16.83
N GLN A 408 -19.45 5.96 -16.13
CA GLN A 408 -20.61 6.42 -15.37
C GLN A 408 -20.22 7.40 -14.26
N ALA A 409 -19.14 7.11 -13.52
CA ALA A 409 -18.62 8.02 -12.49
C ALA A 409 -18.14 9.37 -13.07
N SER A 410 -17.80 9.41 -14.36
CA SER A 410 -17.46 10.63 -15.10
C SER A 410 -18.66 11.34 -15.74
N GLY A 411 -19.89 10.86 -15.51
CA GLY A 411 -21.13 11.48 -15.98
C GLY A 411 -21.64 10.97 -17.34
N GLU A 412 -21.05 9.90 -17.89
CA GLU A 412 -21.55 9.27 -19.12
C GLU A 412 -22.83 8.46 -18.86
N GLU A 413 -23.65 8.31 -19.91
CA GLU A 413 -24.92 7.58 -19.86
C GLU A 413 -24.74 6.13 -19.36
N GLU A 414 -25.68 5.67 -18.54
CA GLU A 414 -25.75 4.30 -18.05
C GLU A 414 -26.39 3.38 -19.09
N TYR A 415 -25.78 2.22 -19.31
CA TYR A 415 -26.32 1.17 -20.16
C TYR A 415 -26.48 -0.11 -19.34
N ASP A 416 -27.67 -0.70 -19.38
CA ASP A 416 -27.94 -1.98 -18.73
C ASP A 416 -27.56 -3.18 -19.61
N ASP A 417 -27.45 -2.97 -20.93
CA ASP A 417 -27.11 -4.02 -21.89
C ASP A 417 -25.60 -4.13 -22.08
N ASP A 418 -25.09 -5.30 -21.70
CA ASP A 418 -23.72 -5.77 -21.87
C ASP A 418 -23.19 -5.58 -23.31
N ARG A 419 -24.07 -5.67 -24.33
CA ARG A 419 -23.69 -5.44 -25.73
C ARG A 419 -23.47 -3.95 -26.02
N GLN A 420 -24.34 -3.07 -25.53
CA GLN A 420 -24.21 -1.62 -25.70
C GLN A 420 -22.94 -1.09 -25.03
N ILE A 421 -22.64 -1.58 -23.81
CA ILE A 421 -21.39 -1.27 -23.10
C ILE A 421 -20.17 -1.62 -23.97
N LYS A 422 -20.13 -2.86 -24.50
CA LYS A 422 -19.02 -3.35 -25.33
C LYS A 422 -18.89 -2.57 -26.64
N ASP A 423 -20.01 -2.23 -27.28
CA ASP A 423 -20.02 -1.45 -28.52
C ASP A 423 -19.55 0.00 -28.28
N ARG A 424 -19.99 0.64 -27.19
CA ARG A 424 -19.49 1.96 -26.77
C ARG A 424 -17.99 1.96 -26.56
N ILE A 425 -17.49 0.99 -25.78
CA ILE A 425 -16.04 0.89 -25.47
C ILE A 425 -15.25 0.61 -26.75
N LYS A 426 -15.73 -0.29 -27.62
CA LYS A 426 -15.09 -0.58 -28.91
C LYS A 426 -15.03 0.66 -29.81
N ASN A 427 -16.10 1.44 -29.89
CA ASN A 427 -16.14 2.69 -30.65
C ASN A 427 -15.20 3.74 -30.05
N GLY A 428 -15.14 3.85 -28.72
CA GLY A 428 -14.19 4.69 -28.00
C GLY A 428 -12.73 4.34 -28.34
N ILE A 429 -12.37 3.06 -28.32
CA ILE A 429 -11.03 2.60 -28.72
C ILE A 429 -10.74 2.91 -30.20
N ALA A 430 -11.71 2.73 -31.10
CA ALA A 430 -11.53 3.10 -32.50
C ALA A 430 -11.28 4.61 -32.68
N ASN A 431 -12.03 5.44 -31.97
CA ASN A 431 -11.90 6.90 -31.96
C ASN A 431 -10.58 7.36 -31.33
N LEU A 432 -10.12 6.70 -30.25
CA LEU A 432 -8.82 6.97 -29.63
C LEU A 432 -7.71 6.96 -30.70
N PHE A 433 -7.58 5.85 -31.44
CA PHE A 433 -6.53 5.72 -32.44
C PHE A 433 -6.72 6.66 -33.64
N ARG A 434 -7.97 6.99 -33.98
CA ARG A 434 -8.30 7.91 -35.07
C ARG A 434 -7.90 9.34 -34.76
N PHE A 435 -8.22 9.84 -33.56
CA PHE A 435 -8.09 11.25 -33.21
C PHE A 435 -6.77 11.61 -32.53
N THR A 436 -6.13 10.67 -31.82
CA THR A 436 -4.85 10.95 -31.14
C THR A 436 -3.60 10.66 -31.99
N GLY A 437 -3.76 9.93 -33.10
CA GLY A 437 -2.62 9.47 -33.91
C GLY A 437 -1.74 8.41 -33.24
N LEU A 438 -2.19 7.83 -32.11
CA LEU A 438 -1.48 6.72 -31.47
C LEU A 438 -1.35 5.51 -32.42
N PRO A 439 -0.20 4.82 -32.42
CA PRO A 439 -0.06 3.61 -33.22
C PRO A 439 -0.89 2.46 -32.63
N LYS A 440 -1.56 1.70 -33.49
CA LYS A 440 -2.36 0.53 -33.09
C LYS A 440 -1.51 -0.60 -32.48
N LYS A 441 -0.20 -0.59 -32.71
CA LYS A 441 0.76 -1.59 -32.21
C LYS A 441 1.90 -0.89 -31.47
N ASN A 442 2.40 -1.54 -30.42
CA ASN A 442 3.62 -1.12 -29.74
C ASN A 442 4.88 -1.55 -30.53
N PRO A 443 6.10 -1.15 -30.12
CA PRO A 443 7.34 -1.52 -30.81
C PRO A 443 7.60 -3.04 -30.93
N THR A 444 6.99 -3.85 -30.06
CA THR A 444 7.10 -5.32 -30.10
C THR A 444 6.15 -5.98 -31.10
N GLY A 445 5.31 -5.20 -31.80
CA GLY A 445 4.33 -5.69 -32.76
C GLY A 445 3.00 -6.15 -32.15
N LYS A 446 2.88 -6.19 -30.82
CA LYS A 446 1.60 -6.43 -30.12
C LYS A 446 0.69 -5.21 -30.25
N LYS A 447 -0.62 -5.42 -30.27
CA LYS A 447 -1.58 -4.30 -30.26
C LYS A 447 -1.42 -3.49 -28.97
N LEU A 448 -1.44 -2.17 -29.09
CA LEU A 448 -1.30 -1.28 -27.93
C LEU A 448 -2.46 -1.48 -26.95
N ILE A 449 -3.67 -1.63 -27.48
CA ILE A 449 -4.86 -2.06 -26.74
C ILE A 449 -5.40 -3.29 -27.46
N ASP A 450 -5.38 -4.44 -26.80
CA ASP A 450 -5.92 -5.68 -27.34
C ASP A 450 -7.25 -6.04 -26.67
N VAL A 451 -8.13 -6.71 -27.41
CA VAL A 451 -9.45 -7.09 -26.91
C VAL A 451 -9.38 -8.50 -26.37
N SER A 452 -9.64 -8.65 -25.07
CA SER A 452 -9.86 -9.95 -24.44
C SER A 452 -11.34 -10.31 -24.58
N ARG A 453 -11.65 -11.21 -25.52
CA ARG A 453 -13.03 -11.53 -25.93
C ARG A 453 -13.92 -11.83 -24.72
N GLY A 454 -15.00 -11.05 -24.60
CA GLY A 454 -16.01 -11.20 -23.55
C GLY A 454 -15.59 -10.73 -22.16
N LYS A 455 -14.33 -10.31 -21.96
CA LYS A 455 -13.80 -9.97 -20.63
C LYS A 455 -13.46 -8.49 -20.47
N GLY A 456 -12.75 -7.91 -21.45
CA GLY A 456 -12.27 -6.54 -21.34
C GLY A 456 -11.15 -6.23 -22.32
N LEU A 457 -10.24 -5.34 -21.90
CA LEU A 457 -9.13 -4.84 -22.71
C LEU A 457 -7.79 -5.12 -22.02
N ILE A 458 -6.73 -5.30 -22.82
CA ILE A 458 -5.34 -5.42 -22.36
C ILE A 458 -4.54 -4.25 -22.91
N PHE A 459 -4.04 -3.39 -22.03
CA PHE A 459 -3.21 -2.23 -22.36
C PHE A 459 -1.72 -2.59 -22.32
N ASN A 460 -1.16 -2.89 -23.49
CA ASN A 460 0.23 -3.32 -23.66
C ASN A 460 1.18 -2.11 -23.70
N ASN A 461 1.51 -1.55 -22.53
CA ASN A 461 2.35 -0.36 -22.38
C ASN A 461 3.87 -0.54 -22.06
N PRO A 462 4.57 -1.67 -22.37
CA PRO A 462 6.03 -1.72 -22.22
C PRO A 462 6.73 -1.02 -23.41
N SER A 463 7.82 -0.29 -23.15
CA SER A 463 8.57 0.44 -24.20
C SER A 463 9.50 -0.44 -25.04
N SER A 464 9.93 -1.59 -24.50
CA SER A 464 10.74 -2.63 -25.17
C SER A 464 10.98 -3.79 -24.21
#